data_AF-A0A1X2HKZ5-F1
#
_entry.id   AF-A0A1X2HKZ5-F1
#
_cell.length_a   1.000
_cell.length_b   1.000
_cell.length_c   1.000
_cell.angle_alpha   90.00
_cell.angle_beta   90.00
_cell.angle_gamma   90.00
#
_symmetry.space_group_name_H-M   'P 1'
#
loop_
_entity.id
_entity.type
_entity.pdbx_description
1 polymer ?
#
loop_
_entity_poly.entity_id
_entity_poly.type
_entity_poly.pdbx_seq_one_letter_code
_entity_poly.pdbx_strand_id
1 'polypeptide(L)' 'MSAIELWQNATAIGAPVPPSLYPLLAYVSLSGGLLAAGVFVVQGKNTSVFQQFQTSILASLFLGFGAIFTTNAVGVYV' A
#
# COMPACT_ATOMS: atom_id res chain seq x y z
N MET A 1 -32.88 -23.56 -7.87
CA MET A 1 -32.30 -22.64 -6.87
C MET A 1 -32.47 -21.23 -7.38
N SER A 2 -33.19 -20.40 -6.64
CA SER A 2 -33.42 -18.99 -7.00
C SER A 2 -32.23 -18.12 -6.58
N ALA A 3 -32.08 -16.94 -7.20
CA ALA A 3 -31.03 -15.98 -6.83
C ALA A 3 -31.11 -15.53 -5.36
N ILE A 4 -32.33 -15.50 -4.79
CA ILE A 4 -32.58 -15.13 -3.40
C ILE A 4 -32.06 -16.20 -2.43
N GLU A 5 -32.26 -17.48 -2.75
CA GLU A 5 -31.74 -18.60 -1.94
C GLU A 5 -30.20 -18.62 -1.94
N LEU A 6 -29.57 -18.26 -3.05
CA LEU A 6 -28.10 -18.15 -3.14
C LEU A 6 -27.58 -16.97 -2.32
N TRP A 7 -28.27 -15.82 -2.36
CA TRP A 7 -27.91 -14.64 -1.57
C TRP A 7 -28.01 -14.89 -0.06
N GLN A 8 -29.08 -15.55 0.39
CA GLN A 8 -29.29 -15.86 1.81
C GLN A 8 -28.26 -16.85 2.37
N ASN A 9 -27.72 -17.73 1.53
CA ASN A 9 -26.71 -18.71 1.92
C ASN A 9 -25.27 -18.24 1.66
N ALA A 10 -25.06 -17.04 1.12
CA ALA A 10 -23.74 -16.50 0.85
C ALA A 10 -23.06 -15.97 2.11
N THR A 11 -21.73 -16.06 2.16
CA THR A 11 -20.91 -15.44 3.21
C THR A 11 -20.74 -13.94 2.96
N ALA A 12 -20.86 -13.15 4.02
CA ALA A 12 -20.64 -11.72 3.94
C ALA A 12 -19.18 -11.41 3.55
N ILE A 13 -19.00 -10.50 2.59
CA ILE A 13 -17.68 -10.05 2.17
C ILE A 13 -17.17 -9.05 3.21
N GLY A 14 -16.16 -9.46 3.97
CA GLY A 14 -15.42 -8.58 4.88
C GLY A 14 -14.26 -7.88 4.17
N ALA A 15 -13.88 -6.70 4.68
CA ALA A 15 -12.65 -6.06 4.23
C ALA A 15 -11.43 -6.93 4.63
N PRO A 16 -10.48 -7.20 3.71
CA PRO A 16 -9.29 -7.99 4.03
C PRO A 16 -8.38 -7.30 5.06
N VAL A 17 -8.46 -5.97 5.14
CA VAL A 17 -7.79 -5.15 6.15
C VAL A 17 -8.85 -4.34 6.88
N PRO A 18 -8.93 -4.42 8.23
CA PRO A 18 -9.85 -3.63 9.03
C PRO A 18 -9.71 -2.12 8.79
N PRO A 19 -10.80 -1.37 8.59
CA PRO A 19 -10.74 0.08 8.34
C PRO A 19 -10.04 0.89 9.42
N SER A 20 -10.08 0.42 10.67
CA SER A 20 -9.38 1.04 11.80
C SER A 20 -7.85 1.05 11.65
N LEU A 21 -7.29 0.19 10.79
CA LEU A 21 -5.85 0.10 10.55
C LEU A 21 -5.37 0.98 9.40
N TYR A 22 -6.25 1.52 8.55
CA TYR A 22 -5.84 2.31 7.38
C TYR A 22 -4.95 3.50 7.75
N PRO A 23 -5.26 4.31 8.79
CA PRO A 23 -4.40 5.44 9.15
C PRO A 23 -3.01 5.00 9.61
N LEU A 24 -2.92 3.91 10.38
CA LEU A 24 -1.65 3.38 10.86
C LEU A 24 -0.80 2.84 9.70
N LEU A 25 -1.42 2.06 8.81
CA LEU A 25 -0.75 1.51 7.63
C LEU A 25 -0.31 2.62 6.69
N ALA A 26 -1.14 3.63 6.43
CA ALA A 26 -0.78 4.80 5.66
C ALA A 26 0.46 5.49 6.24
N TYR A 27 0.47 5.75 7.55
CA TYR A 27 1.59 6.40 8.22
C TYR A 27 2.89 5.61 8.10
N VAL A 28 2.86 4.30 8.37
CA VAL A 28 4.04 3.43 8.30
C VAL A 28 4.55 3.31 6.86
N SER A 29 3.64 3.06 5.91
CA SER A 29 3.98 2.89 4.50
C SER A 29 4.54 4.17 3.89
N LEU A 30 3.93 5.33 4.15
CA LEU A 30 4.43 6.62 3.67
C LEU A 30 5.78 6.97 4.28
N SER A 31 5.94 6.80 5.60
CA SER A 31 7.21 7.09 6.27
C SER A 31 8.34 6.22 5.74
N GLY A 32 8.11 4.90 5.63
CA GLY A 32 9.08 3.98 5.04
C GLY A 32 9.38 4.28 3.57
N GLY A 33 8.35 4.62 2.80
CA GLY A 33 8.47 4.96 1.39
C GLY A 33 9.25 6.25 1.14
N LEU A 34 9.00 7.30 1.94
CA LEU A 34 9.74 8.55 1.91
C LEU A 34 11.21 8.35 2.28
N LEU A 35 11.50 7.56 3.30
CA LEU A 35 12.88 7.21 3.67
C LEU A 35 13.57 6.44 2.54
N ALA A 36 12.95 5.40 1.99
CA ALA A 36 13.49 4.61 0.90
C ALA A 36 13.70 5.45 -0.37
N ALA A 37 12.76 6.35 -0.68
CA ALA A 37 12.89 7.29 -1.79
C ALA A 37 14.06 8.27 -1.56
N GLY A 38 14.23 8.78 -0.34
CA GLY A 38 15.38 9.60 0.04
C GLY A 38 16.70 8.88 -0.19
N VAL A 39 16.79 7.62 0.23
CA VAL A 39 17.96 6.75 -0.03
C VAL A 39 18.18 6.52 -1.52
N PHE A 40 17.13 6.32 -2.30
CA PHE A 40 17.23 6.21 -3.76
C PHE A 40 17.78 7.50 -4.40
N VAL A 41 17.29 8.67 -3.99
CA VAL A 41 17.68 9.97 -4.55
C VAL A 41 19.14 10.32 -4.28
N VAL A 42 19.68 9.94 -3.11
CA VAL A 42 21.09 10.24 -2.76
C VAL A 42 22.09 9.25 -3.37
N GLN A 43 21.63 8.16 -3.99
CA GLN A 43 22.52 7.23 -4.67
C GLN A 43 23.12 7.88 -5.92
N GLY A 44 24.45 7.89 -5.99
CA GLY A 44 25.21 8.62 -7.01
C GLY A 44 26.08 7.71 -7.88
N LYS A 45 27.13 8.30 -8.46
CA LYS A 45 28.06 7.65 -9.42
C LYS A 45 28.73 6.36 -8.94
N ASN A 46 28.84 6.16 -7.62
CA ASN A 46 29.52 5.00 -7.03
C ASN A 46 28.59 3.85 -6.66
N THR A 47 27.28 4.00 -6.87
CA THR A 47 26.27 2.97 -6.59
C THR A 47 25.85 2.27 -7.86
N SER A 48 25.92 0.93 -7.86
CA SER A 48 25.57 0.13 -9.03
C SER A 48 24.10 0.32 -9.44
N VAL A 49 23.81 0.17 -10.73
CA VAL A 49 22.44 0.20 -11.25
C VAL A 49 21.54 -0.84 -10.58
N PHE A 50 22.10 -2.02 -10.27
CA PHE A 50 21.38 -3.07 -9.57
C PHE A 50 20.94 -2.63 -8.16
N GLN A 51 21.81 -1.96 -7.42
CA GLN A 51 21.47 -1.44 -6.09
C GLN A 51 20.44 -0.31 -6.16
N GLN A 52 20.58 0.60 -7.13
CA GLN A 52 19.58 1.66 -7.37
C GLN A 52 18.20 1.05 -7.67
N PHE A 53 18.16 0.02 -8.51
CA PHE A 53 16.93 -0.70 -8.83
C PHE A 53 16.28 -1.36 -7.61
N GLN A 54 17.07 -1.99 -6.73
CA GLN A 54 16.54 -2.56 -5.49
C GLN A 54 15.90 -1.49 -4.61
N THR A 55 16.57 -0.36 -4.42
CA THR A 55 16.03 0.74 -3.61
C THR A 55 14.82 1.42 -4.25
N SER A 56 14.78 1.54 -5.58
CA SER A 56 13.62 2.10 -6.28
C SER A 56 12.40 1.20 -6.16
N ILE A 57 12.57 -0.13 -6.19
CA ILE A 57 11.48 -1.08 -5.92
C ILE A 57 10.92 -0.88 -4.53
N LEU A 58 11.79 -0.83 -3.50
CA LEU A 58 11.35 -0.65 -2.12
C LEU A 58 10.60 0.68 -1.94
N ALA A 59 11.13 1.77 -2.48
CA ALA A 59 10.47 3.07 -2.45
C ALA A 59 9.10 3.03 -3.14
N SER A 60 9.02 2.44 -4.34
CA SER A 60 7.80 2.39 -5.14
C SER A 60 6.70 1.57 -4.47
N LEU A 61 7.05 0.42 -3.88
CA LEU A 61 6.10 -0.42 -3.15
C LEU A 61 5.53 0.32 -1.93
N PHE A 62 6.40 0.84 -1.06
CA PHE A 62 5.96 1.52 0.16
C PHE A 62 5.13 2.78 -0.15
N LEU A 63 5.54 3.59 -1.13
CA LEU A 63 4.78 4.77 -1.53
C LEU A 63 3.46 4.41 -2.21
N GLY A 64 3.43 3.38 -3.06
CA GLY A 64 2.22 2.91 -3.71
C GLY A 64 1.17 2.40 -2.71
N PHE A 65 1.58 1.53 -1.78
CA PHE A 65 0.70 1.08 -0.70
C PHE A 65 0.32 2.24 0.25
N GLY A 66 1.26 3.14 0.55
CA GLY A 66 0.99 4.34 1.35
C GLY A 66 -0.08 5.21 0.73
N ALA A 67 -0.06 5.40 -0.59
CA ALA A 67 -1.10 6.13 -1.31
C ALA A 67 -2.48 5.46 -1.17
N ILE A 68 -2.56 4.13 -1.40
CA ILE A 68 -3.81 3.35 -1.26
C ILE A 68 -4.39 3.43 0.15
N PHE A 69 -3.56 3.22 1.18
CA PHE A 69 -4.03 3.30 2.56
C PHE A 69 -4.43 4.73 2.94
N THR A 70 -3.77 5.74 2.38
CA THR A 70 -4.12 7.15 2.61
C THR A 70 -5.49 7.48 2.03
N THR A 71 -5.76 7.12 0.77
CA THR A 71 -7.08 7.33 0.15
C THR A 71 -8.19 6.63 0.91
N ASN A 72 -7.94 5.41 1.39
CA ASN A 72 -8.90 4.69 2.22
C ASN A 72 -9.07 5.31 3.62
N ALA A 73 -8.00 5.85 4.22
CA ALA A 73 -8.05 6.52 5.53
C ALA A 73 -8.79 7.87 5.49
N VAL A 74 -8.70 8.62 4.38
CA VAL A 74 -9.42 9.89 4.21
C VAL A 74 -10.84 9.72 3.64
N GLY A 75 -11.27 8.47 3.42
CA GLY A 75 -12.63 8.16 2.99
C GLY A 75 -12.91 8.37 1.50
N VAL A 76 -11.89 8.47 0.66
CA VAL A 76 -12.05 8.50 -0.81
C VAL A 76 -12.45 7.13 -1.34
N TYR A 77 -11.91 6.06 -0.74
CA TYR A 77 -12.12 4.64 -1.08
C TYR A 77 -11.91 4.30 -2.57
N VAL A 78 -10.77 3.67 -2.87
CA VAL A 78 -10.39 3.23 -4.23
C VAL A 78 -10.33 1.73 -4.31
#